data_AF-A0A485J9G6-F1
#
_entry.id   AF-A0A485J9G6-F1
#
_cell.length_a   1.000
_cell.length_b   1.000
_cell.length_c   1.000
_cell.angle_alpha   90.00
_cell.angle_beta   90.00
_cell.angle_gamma   90.00
#
_symmetry.space_group_name_H-M   'P 1'
#
loop_
_entity.id
_entity.type
_entity.pdbx_description
1 polymer ?
#
loop_
_entity_poly.entity_id
_entity_poly.type
_entity_poly.pdbx_seq_one_letter_code
_entity_poly.pdbx_strand_id
1 'polypeptide(L)'
;MNERNLQTWHESVAAGKKPLMMIMRNAERNAQWRHTLQSGVETARVPLDELTPHAEKLAPLLAQWHQKGLSRDASTCLRLTNEGRFWASNILQSLNELIQVLNAPAIVREKP
;
A
#
# COMPACT_ATOMS: atom_id res chain seq x y z
N MET A 1 12.69 10.11 -11.42
CA MET A 1 14.03 10.73 -11.51
C MET A 1 13.79 12.23 -11.62
N ASN A 2 13.88 12.96 -10.50
CA ASN A 2 13.69 14.42 -10.51
C ASN A 2 14.89 15.07 -11.21
N GLU A 3 14.65 16.02 -12.09
CA GLU A 3 15.70 16.86 -12.67
C GLU A 3 16.44 17.57 -11.52
N ARG A 4 17.73 17.22 -11.35
CA ARG A 4 18.63 17.78 -10.32
C ARG A 4 19.48 18.94 -10.86
N ASN A 5 19.04 19.62 -11.91
CA ASN A 5 19.76 20.78 -12.43
C ASN A 5 19.18 22.07 -11.83
N LEU A 6 19.84 22.56 -10.78
CA LEU A 6 19.49 23.78 -10.05
C LEU A 6 19.52 25.04 -10.92
N GLN A 7 20.35 25.05 -11.96
CA GLN A 7 20.54 26.22 -12.82
C GLN A 7 19.33 26.43 -13.74
N THR A 8 18.86 25.35 -14.36
CA THR A 8 17.63 25.35 -15.18
C THR A 8 16.40 25.73 -14.34
N TRP A 9 16.37 25.31 -13.07
CA TRP A 9 15.31 25.69 -12.15
C TRP A 9 15.32 27.21 -11.85
N HIS A 10 16.49 27.78 -11.51
CA HIS A 10 16.62 29.22 -11.27
C HIS A 10 16.21 30.07 -12.48
N GLU A 11 16.62 29.68 -13.69
CA GLU A 11 16.24 30.37 -14.93
C GLU A 11 14.74 30.32 -15.17
N SER A 12 14.08 29.19 -14.87
CA SER A 12 12.63 29.05 -14.99
C SER A 12 11.85 29.93 -14.01
N VAL A 13 12.33 30.04 -12.77
CA VAL A 13 11.76 30.90 -11.72
C VAL A 13 11.94 32.37 -12.06
N ALA A 14 13.14 32.77 -12.50
CA ALA A 14 13.44 34.13 -12.93
C ALA A 14 12.59 34.55 -14.14
N ALA A 15 12.25 33.61 -15.02
CA ALA A 15 11.36 33.83 -16.17
C ALA A 15 9.86 33.87 -15.80
N GLY A 16 9.51 33.86 -14.50
CA GLY A 16 8.12 33.90 -14.02
C GLY A 16 7.32 32.62 -14.29
N LYS A 17 7.97 31.56 -14.79
CA LYS A 17 7.32 30.26 -14.96
C LYS A 17 7.28 29.60 -13.59
N LYS A 18 6.06 29.40 -13.05
CA LYS A 18 5.88 28.51 -11.90
C LYS A 18 6.49 27.16 -12.30
N PRO A 19 7.52 26.65 -11.59
CA PRO A 19 8.02 25.31 -11.83
C PRO A 19 6.88 24.38 -11.45
N LEU A 20 6.06 24.03 -12.44
CA LEU A 20 4.98 23.07 -12.35
C LEU A 20 5.65 21.70 -12.25
N MET A 21 6.38 21.47 -11.16
CA MET A 21 6.73 20.15 -10.70
C MET A 21 5.40 19.44 -10.48
N MET A 22 5.04 18.69 -11.51
CA MET A 22 3.92 17.77 -11.66
C MET A 22 3.25 17.51 -10.32
N ILE A 23 2.13 18.18 -10.09
CA ILE A 23 1.26 17.83 -8.99
C ILE A 23 0.79 16.40 -9.28
N MET A 24 1.38 15.41 -8.60
CA MET A 24 1.07 13.97 -8.70
C MET A 24 -0.31 13.63 -8.10
N ARG A 25 -1.30 14.51 -8.21
CA ARG A 25 -2.61 14.43 -7.54
C ARG A 25 -3.36 13.13 -7.83
N ASN A 26 -3.16 12.51 -9.00
CA ASN A 26 -3.82 11.25 -9.36
C ASN A 26 -3.02 9.99 -8.97
N ALA A 27 -1.69 10.08 -8.85
CA ALA A 27 -0.87 8.95 -8.38
C ALA A 27 -1.02 8.76 -6.86
N GLU A 28 -1.19 9.85 -6.12
CA GLU A 28 -1.34 9.84 -4.66
C GLU A 28 -2.64 9.15 -4.20
N ARG A 29 -3.77 9.38 -4.86
CA ARG A 29 -5.06 8.80 -4.43
C ARG A 29 -5.10 7.27 -4.51
N ASN A 30 -4.48 6.71 -5.55
CA ASN A 30 -4.33 5.25 -5.72
C ASN A 30 -3.18 4.67 -4.89
N ALA A 31 -2.35 5.50 -4.26
CA ALA A 31 -1.20 5.08 -3.45
C ALA A 31 -1.40 5.32 -1.94
N GLN A 32 -2.43 6.07 -1.52
CA GLN A 32 -2.63 6.44 -0.12
C GLN A 32 -2.75 5.22 0.81
N TRP A 33 -3.42 4.15 0.36
CA TRP A 33 -3.55 2.91 1.14
C TRP A 33 -2.21 2.24 1.43
N ARG A 34 -1.15 2.51 0.63
CA ARG A 34 0.20 1.96 0.88
C ARG A 34 0.80 2.52 2.17
N HIS A 35 0.53 3.78 2.50
CA HIS A 35 0.98 4.36 3.76
C HIS A 35 0.28 3.70 4.96
N THR A 36 -1.03 3.45 4.84
CA THR A 36 -1.79 2.72 5.87
C THR A 36 -1.28 1.27 6.01
N LEU A 37 -0.98 0.60 4.90
CA LEU A 37 -0.39 -0.74 4.93
C LEU A 37 0.97 -0.73 5.64
N GLN A 38 1.86 0.19 5.27
CA GLN A 38 3.20 0.29 5.86
C GLN A 38 3.11 0.52 7.38
N SER A 39 2.33 1.52 7.80
CA SER A 39 2.09 1.80 9.22
C SER A 39 1.48 0.61 9.95
N GLY A 40 0.56 -0.11 9.31
CA GLY A 40 -0.08 -1.28 9.89
C GLY A 40 0.90 -2.43 10.13
N VAL A 41 1.82 -2.67 9.20
CA VAL A 41 2.84 -3.71 9.34
C VAL A 41 3.84 -3.34 10.46
N GLU A 42 4.30 -2.09 10.51
CA GLU A 42 5.21 -1.59 11.55
C GLU A 42 4.60 -1.72 12.96
N THR A 43 3.30 -1.43 13.08
CA THR A 43 2.55 -1.59 14.34
C THR A 43 2.06 -3.02 14.60
N ALA A 44 2.24 -3.93 13.63
CA ALA A 44 1.69 -5.30 13.54
C ALA A 44 0.17 -5.41 13.66
N ARG A 45 -0.54 -4.36 13.23
CA ARG A 45 -1.99 -4.41 13.06
C ARG A 45 -2.35 -3.81 11.71
N VAL A 46 -2.76 -4.65 10.77
CA VAL A 46 -3.16 -4.23 9.43
C VAL A 46 -4.68 -4.39 9.27
N PRO A 47 -5.46 -3.30 9.24
CA PRO A 47 -6.88 -3.38 8.94
C PRO A 47 -7.11 -3.48 7.43
N LEU A 48 -7.22 -4.70 6.89
CA LEU A 48 -7.30 -4.92 5.43
C LEU A 48 -8.57 -4.33 4.81
N ASP A 49 -9.67 -4.28 5.56
CA ASP A 49 -10.94 -3.67 5.13
C ASP A 49 -10.83 -2.16 4.85
N GLU A 50 -9.83 -1.49 5.43
CA GLU A 50 -9.53 -0.08 5.16
C GLU A 50 -8.64 0.10 3.90
N LEU A 51 -7.96 -0.96 3.46
CA LEU A 51 -7.03 -0.94 2.33
C LEU A 51 -7.69 -1.33 1.01
N THR A 52 -8.69 -2.21 1.07
CA THR A 52 -9.43 -2.70 -0.10
C THR A 52 -10.83 -3.17 0.30
N PRO A 53 -11.86 -2.89 -0.53
CA PRO A 53 -13.21 -3.43 -0.31
C PRO A 53 -13.32 -4.94 -0.59
N HIS A 54 -12.23 -5.58 -1.04
CA HIS A 54 -12.16 -7.00 -1.41
C HIS A 54 -11.29 -7.81 -0.44
N ALA A 55 -11.17 -7.38 0.83
CA ALA A 55 -10.31 -7.99 1.82
C ALA A 55 -10.66 -9.47 2.08
N GLU A 56 -11.92 -9.86 1.90
CA GLU A 56 -12.40 -11.23 2.00
C GLU A 56 -11.70 -12.18 1.02
N LYS A 57 -11.26 -11.69 -0.15
CA LYS A 57 -10.52 -12.49 -1.13
C LYS A 57 -9.16 -12.95 -0.59
N LEU A 58 -8.64 -12.32 0.46
CA LEU A 58 -7.39 -12.69 1.12
C LEU A 58 -7.57 -13.78 2.19
N ALA A 59 -8.80 -14.18 2.52
CA ALA A 59 -9.08 -15.15 3.59
C ALA A 59 -8.25 -16.46 3.49
N PRO A 60 -8.04 -17.08 2.30
CA PRO A 60 -7.21 -18.28 2.20
C PRO A 60 -5.74 -18.06 2.59
N LEU A 61 -5.19 -16.88 2.30
CA LEU A 61 -3.83 -16.51 2.69
C LEU A 61 -3.73 -16.25 4.19
N LEU A 62 -4.71 -15.54 4.76
CA LEU A 62 -4.77 -15.22 6.18
C LEU A 62 -4.90 -16.48 7.03
N ALA A 63 -5.69 -17.45 6.58
CA ALA A 63 -5.80 -18.76 7.22
C ALA A 63 -4.44 -19.51 7.22
N GLN A 64 -3.71 -19.48 6.11
CA GLN A 64 -2.37 -20.10 6.04
C GLN A 64 -1.38 -19.41 6.98
N TRP A 65 -1.36 -18.08 7.01
CA TRP A 65 -0.48 -17.33 7.91
C TRP A 65 -0.79 -17.59 9.38
N HIS A 66 -2.07 -17.68 9.74
CA HIS A 66 -2.48 -18.05 11.08
C HIS A 66 -2.04 -19.47 11.44
N GLN A 67 -2.25 -20.44 10.54
CA GLN A 67 -1.84 -21.83 10.74
C GLN A 67 -0.32 -21.97 10.93
N LYS A 68 0.47 -21.09 10.30
CA LYS A 68 1.93 -21.04 10.44
C LYS A 68 2.40 -20.16 11.62
N GLY A 69 1.48 -19.61 12.40
CA GLY A 69 1.80 -18.80 13.58
C GLY A 69 2.32 -17.40 13.24
N LEU A 70 2.12 -16.89 12.03
CA LEU A 70 2.50 -15.52 11.64
C LEU A 70 1.48 -14.48 12.12
N SER A 71 0.23 -14.90 12.34
CA SER A 71 -0.83 -14.05 12.84
C SER A 71 -1.59 -14.68 13.99
N ARG A 72 -2.13 -13.84 14.88
CA ARG A 72 -2.89 -14.25 16.06
C ARG A 72 -4.24 -14.87 15.71
N ASP A 73 -4.80 -14.48 14.58
CA ASP A 73 -6.06 -14.97 14.03
C ASP A 73 -6.03 -14.91 12.49
N ALA A 74 -7.08 -15.41 11.84
CA ALA A 74 -7.26 -15.41 10.39
C ALA A 74 -8.26 -14.34 9.91
N SER A 75 -8.49 -13.28 10.70
CA SER A 75 -9.43 -12.21 10.35
C SER A 75 -8.84 -11.22 9.34
N THR A 76 -9.70 -10.42 8.72
CA THR A 76 -9.31 -9.30 7.84
C THR A 76 -8.60 -8.17 8.61
N CYS A 77 -8.59 -8.21 9.95
CA CYS A 77 -7.74 -7.37 10.77
C CYS A 77 -6.50 -8.18 11.19
N LEU A 78 -5.48 -8.21 10.34
CA LEU A 78 -4.28 -8.98 10.55
C LEU A 78 -3.51 -8.46 11.78
N ARG A 79 -3.31 -9.32 12.78
CA ARG A 79 -2.51 -9.04 13.98
C ARG A 79 -1.29 -9.96 13.99
N LEU A 80 -0.10 -9.42 13.79
CA LEU A 80 1.11 -10.26 13.69
C LEU A 80 1.58 -10.75 15.07
N THR A 81 2.12 -11.95 15.09
CA THR A 81 2.93 -12.49 16.19
C THR A 81 4.35 -11.93 16.14
N ASN A 82 5.24 -12.36 17.03
CA ASN A 82 6.65 -11.98 16.97
C ASN A 82 7.32 -12.56 15.71
N GLU A 83 6.97 -13.78 15.36
CA GLU A 83 7.39 -14.48 14.14
C GLU A 83 6.86 -13.76 12.90
N GLY A 84 5.59 -13.32 12.92
CA GLY A 84 5.04 -12.49 11.85
C GLY A 84 5.77 -11.14 11.70
N ARG A 85 6.14 -10.50 12.81
CA ARG A 85 6.95 -9.27 12.79
C ARG A 85 8.35 -9.49 12.25
N PHE A 86 8.97 -10.65 12.50
CA PHE A 86 10.25 -11.01 11.90
C PHE A 86 10.17 -11.04 10.36
N TRP A 87 9.05 -11.49 9.81
CA TRP A 87 8.78 -11.52 8.36
C TRP A 87 8.07 -10.27 7.82
N ALA A 88 8.04 -9.17 8.57
CA ALA A 88 7.28 -7.96 8.23
C ALA A 88 7.54 -7.44 6.81
N SER A 89 8.80 -7.43 6.34
CA SER A 89 9.13 -6.97 4.99
C SER A 89 8.50 -7.82 3.89
N ASN A 90 8.48 -9.15 4.06
CA ASN A 90 7.87 -10.06 3.10
C ASN A 90 6.35 -9.92 3.12
N ILE A 91 5.74 -9.81 4.31
CA ILE A 91 4.30 -9.58 4.47
C ILE A 91 3.89 -8.26 3.81
N LEU A 92 4.65 -7.18 4.03
CA LEU A 92 4.41 -5.88 3.41
C LEU A 92 4.46 -5.97 1.88
N GLN A 93 5.48 -6.63 1.33
CA GLN A 93 5.62 -6.80 -0.11
C GLN A 93 4.43 -7.59 -0.70
N SER A 94 4.12 -8.76 -0.14
CA SER A 94 3.02 -9.61 -0.63
C SER A 94 1.67 -8.90 -0.54
N LEU A 95 1.37 -8.23 0.58
CA LEU A 95 0.13 -7.47 0.72
C LEU A 95 0.07 -6.30 -0.26
N ASN A 96 1.16 -5.59 -0.50
CA ASN A 96 1.19 -4.50 -1.46
C ASN A 96 0.89 -4.98 -2.89
N GLU A 97 1.48 -6.09 -3.31
CA GLU A 97 1.22 -6.67 -4.65
C GLU A 97 -0.24 -7.11 -4.79
N LEU A 98 -0.77 -7.84 -3.80
CA LEU A 98 -2.15 -8.35 -3.85
C LEU A 98 -3.18 -7.23 -3.77
N ILE A 99 -3.03 -6.27 -2.85
CA ILE A 99 -3.97 -5.16 -2.71
C ILE A 99 -3.95 -4.27 -3.96
N GLN A 100 -2.80 -4.09 -4.60
CA GLN A 100 -2.73 -3.36 -5.87
C GLN A 100 -3.56 -4.05 -6.96
N VAL A 101 -3.53 -5.38 -7.04
CA VAL A 101 -4.37 -6.15 -7.98
C VAL A 101 -5.84 -6.03 -7.60
N LEU A 102 -6.18 -6.21 -6.32
CA LEU A 102 -7.56 -6.13 -5.82
C LEU A 102 -8.19 -4.75 -6.04
N ASN A 103 -7.42 -3.67 -5.92
CA ASN A 103 -7.88 -2.31 -6.14
C ASN A 103 -7.89 -1.90 -7.63
N ALA A 104 -7.44 -2.76 -8.55
CA ALA A 104 -7.45 -2.46 -9.98
C ALA A 104 -8.89 -2.42 -10.52
N PRO A 105 -9.22 -1.48 -11.42
CA PRO A 105 -10.59 -1.22 -11.88
C PRO A 105 -11.26 -2.40 -12.61
N ALA A 106 -10.49 -3.40 -13.07
CA ALA A 106 -11.03 -4.61 -13.69
C ALA A 106 -11.82 -5.49 -12.71
N ILE A 107 -11.44 -5.50 -11.42
CA ILE A 107 -12.06 -6.34 -10.39
C ILE A 107 -13.32 -5.68 -9.80
N VAL A 108 -13.46 -4.36 -9.94
CA VAL A 108 -14.61 -3.58 -9.44
C VAL A 108 -15.92 -3.90 -10.18
N ARG A 109 -15.85 -4.58 -11.34
CA ARG A 109 -17.03 -4.92 -12.16
C ARG A 109 -17.71 -6.25 -11.82
N GLU A 110 -17.15 -7.05 -10.91
CA GLU A 110 -17.82 -8.24 -10.40
C GLU A 110 -18.61 -7.88 -9.13
N LYS A 111 -19.80 -7.31 -9.32
CA LYS A 111 -20.86 -7.37 -8.29
C LYS A 111 -22.17 -7.79 -8.98
N PRO A 112 -22.88 -8.81 -8.44
CA PRO A 112 -24.21 -9.20 -8.91
C PRO A 112 -25.25 -8.09 -8.70
#